data_AF-A0A432ZC16-F1
#
_entry.id   AF-A0A432ZC16-F1
#
_cell.length_a   1.000
_cell.length_b   1.000
_cell.length_c   1.000
_cell.angle_alpha   90.00
_cell.angle_beta   90.00
_cell.angle_gamma   90.00
#
_symmetry.space_group_name_H-M   'P 1'
#
loop_
_entity.id
_entity.type
_entity.pdbx_description
1 polymer ?
#
loop_
_entity_poly.entity_id
_entity_poly.type
_entity_poly.pdbx_seq_one_letter_code
_entity_poly.pdbx_strand_id
1 'polypeptide(L)'
;MKLSFLNASDIVKAHLALHGKVEPAVNTSALIKITIVIGRKYDGFDVSLETIFQIAAEYATQLAHSNWHPNSDKAAETAYLTCVLHLNRYGIDMDCSHRDLLLMIRDSWTQPNKLAVHTLKKYLNSIAAKYNQHCRTNLNFEVADSSVREPMHCHELANAASRLAESFKLGDSNEQNLSFSK
;
A
#
# COMPACT_ATOMS: atom_id res chain seq x y z
N MET A 1 -9.35 -4.53 19.02
CA MET A 1 -8.40 -4.67 17.91
C MET A 1 -6.97 -4.38 18.35
N LYS A 2 -6.00 -5.14 17.87
CA LYS A 2 -4.55 -4.86 18.02
C LYS A 2 -3.94 -4.59 16.65
N LEU A 3 -2.88 -3.78 16.60
CA LEU A 3 -2.11 -3.61 15.38
C LEU A 3 -1.52 -4.94 14.94
N SER A 4 -1.69 -5.26 13.67
CA SER A 4 -1.08 -6.38 12.99
C SER A 4 -0.12 -5.88 11.91
N PHE A 5 1.07 -6.49 11.88
CA PHE A 5 2.16 -6.10 10.99
C PHE A 5 2.34 -7.14 9.89
N LEU A 6 2.88 -6.72 8.75
CA LEU A 6 3.33 -7.62 7.69
C LEU A 6 4.73 -8.13 8.06
N ASN A 7 4.97 -9.42 7.86
CA ASN A 7 6.30 -10.00 8.01
C ASN A 7 7.01 -10.10 6.64
N ALA A 8 8.29 -10.49 6.65
CA ALA A 8 9.08 -10.58 5.42
C ALA A 8 8.50 -11.60 4.42
N SER A 9 7.88 -12.69 4.88
CA SER A 9 7.22 -13.67 4.01
C SER A 9 6.03 -13.07 3.27
N ASP A 10 5.24 -12.23 3.94
CA ASP A 10 4.09 -11.57 3.32
C ASP A 10 4.54 -10.64 2.18
N ILE A 11 5.64 -9.91 2.39
CA ILE A 11 6.22 -9.01 1.38
C ILE A 11 6.77 -9.80 0.19
N VAL A 12 7.45 -10.93 0.43
CA VAL A 12 7.93 -11.81 -0.64
C VAL A 12 6.77 -12.39 -1.45
N LYS A 13 5.66 -12.77 -0.79
CA LYS A 13 4.45 -13.23 -1.48
C LYS A 13 3.81 -12.13 -2.32
N ALA A 14 3.76 -10.89 -1.82
CA ALA A 14 3.27 -9.75 -2.59
C ALA A 14 4.15 -9.50 -3.83
N HIS A 15 5.47 -9.53 -3.67
CA HIS A 15 6.41 -9.41 -4.79
C HIS A 15 6.18 -10.50 -5.85
N LEU A 16 6.04 -11.75 -5.40
CA LEU A 16 5.76 -12.90 -6.26
C LEU A 16 4.44 -12.77 -7.01
N ALA A 17 3.38 -12.33 -6.33
CA ALA A 17 2.08 -12.10 -6.95
C ALA A 17 2.15 -11.05 -8.07
N LEU A 18 2.99 -10.03 -7.91
CA LEU A 18 3.14 -8.96 -8.88
C LEU A 18 4.03 -9.32 -10.06
N HIS A 19 5.17 -9.97 -9.82
CA HIS A 19 6.22 -10.14 -10.83
C HIS A 19 6.42 -11.59 -11.30
N GLY A 20 5.77 -12.58 -10.66
CA GLY A 20 5.79 -13.99 -11.02
C GLY A 20 7.11 -14.74 -10.78
N LYS A 21 8.26 -14.05 -10.66
CA LYS A 21 9.58 -14.63 -10.35
C LYS A 21 10.33 -13.77 -9.34
N VAL A 22 11.05 -14.42 -8.42
CA VAL A 22 11.95 -13.78 -7.42
C VAL A 22 13.36 -13.58 -7.99
N GLU A 23 13.50 -13.46 -9.32
CA GLU A 23 14.81 -13.22 -9.92
C GLU A 23 14.97 -11.74 -10.27
N PRO A 24 16.04 -11.10 -9.77
CA PRO A 24 17.12 -11.63 -8.91
C PRO A 24 16.71 -11.82 -7.43
N ALA A 25 17.43 -12.69 -6.72
CA ALA A 25 17.13 -13.08 -5.35
C ALA A 25 16.94 -11.88 -4.40
N VAL A 26 15.85 -11.90 -3.64
CA VAL A 26 15.54 -10.90 -2.61
C VAL A 26 16.48 -11.02 -1.41
N ASN A 27 16.88 -9.90 -0.84
CA ASN A 27 17.61 -9.85 0.42
C ASN A 27 16.61 -9.87 1.59
N THR A 28 16.28 -11.09 2.02
CA THR A 28 15.33 -11.34 3.12
C THR A 28 15.76 -10.70 4.45
N SER A 29 17.07 -10.57 4.71
CA SER A 29 17.56 -9.92 5.92
C SER A 29 17.20 -8.43 5.97
N ALA A 30 17.26 -7.74 4.82
CA ALA A 30 16.78 -6.36 4.72
C ALA A 30 15.28 -6.26 4.99
N LEU A 31 14.47 -7.17 4.42
CA LEU A 31 13.03 -7.23 4.67
C LEU A 31 12.69 -7.46 6.15
N ILE A 32 13.37 -8.42 6.80
CA ILE A 32 13.17 -8.69 8.23
C ILE A 32 13.48 -7.43 9.04
N LYS A 33 14.59 -6.74 8.75
CA LYS A 33 14.96 -5.50 9.44
C LYS A 33 13.88 -4.43 9.33
N ILE A 34 13.32 -4.22 8.14
CA ILE A 34 12.22 -3.26 7.91
C ILE A 34 11.01 -3.63 8.79
N THR A 35 10.59 -4.89 8.76
CA THR A 35 9.41 -5.33 9.52
C THR A 35 9.59 -5.18 11.04
N ILE A 36 10.81 -5.42 11.55
CA ILE A 36 11.13 -5.22 12.97
C ILE A 36 11.14 -3.74 13.33
N VAL A 37 11.75 -2.89 12.50
CA VAL A 37 11.82 -1.43 12.74
C VAL A 37 10.42 -0.84 12.80
N ILE A 38 9.55 -1.17 11.85
CA ILE A 38 8.17 -0.71 11.82
C ILE A 38 7.41 -1.26 13.04
N GLY A 39 7.50 -2.56 13.30
CA GLY A 39 6.80 -3.18 14.44
C GLY A 39 7.19 -2.55 15.78
N ARG A 40 8.47 -2.24 16.00
CA ARG A 40 8.95 -1.55 17.21
C ARG A 40 8.50 -0.10 17.29
N LYS A 41 8.47 0.62 16.17
CA LYS A 41 8.08 2.04 16.12
C LYS A 41 6.63 2.25 16.55
N TYR A 42 5.76 1.31 16.20
CA TYR A 42 4.32 1.37 16.48
C TYR A 42 3.86 0.40 17.57
N ASP A 43 4.79 -0.15 18.35
CA ASP A 43 4.44 -1.00 19.47
C ASP A 43 3.69 -0.19 20.54
N GLY A 44 2.57 -0.74 21.02
CA GLY A 44 1.71 -0.07 21.99
C GLY A 44 0.83 1.07 21.45
N PHE A 45 0.85 1.34 20.15
CA PHE A 45 -0.06 2.33 19.54
C PHE A 45 -1.48 1.79 19.41
N ASP A 46 -2.47 2.67 19.57
CA ASP A 46 -3.87 2.35 19.32
C ASP A 46 -4.15 2.19 17.82
N VAL A 47 -5.11 1.32 17.52
CA VAL A 47 -5.57 1.10 16.15
C VAL A 47 -6.54 2.22 15.78
N SER A 48 -6.09 3.12 14.91
CA SER A 48 -6.88 4.20 14.33
C SER A 48 -6.62 4.30 12.83
N LEU A 49 -7.50 4.98 12.09
CA LEU A 49 -7.29 5.26 10.68
C LEU A 49 -5.91 5.90 10.43
N GLU A 50 -5.56 6.91 11.24
CA GLU A 50 -4.26 7.58 11.15
C GLU A 50 -3.09 6.60 11.31
N THR A 51 -3.09 5.78 12.36
CA THR A 51 -2.02 4.81 12.63
C THR A 51 -1.91 3.79 11.49
N ILE A 52 -3.02 3.31 10.95
CA ILE A 52 -3.05 2.35 9.84
C ILE A 52 -2.42 2.95 8.58
N PHE A 53 -2.80 4.19 8.21
CA PHE A 53 -2.21 4.87 7.05
C PHE A 53 -0.73 5.21 7.25
N GLN A 54 -0.32 5.57 8.47
CA GLN A 54 1.08 5.81 8.79
C GLN A 54 1.92 4.53 8.63
N ILE A 55 1.46 3.40 9.17
CA ILE A 55 2.16 2.11 9.04
C ILE A 55 2.25 1.67 7.58
N ALA A 56 1.16 1.81 6.80
CA ALA A 56 1.17 1.50 5.38
C ALA A 56 2.22 2.34 4.62
N ALA A 57 2.29 3.65 4.91
CA ALA A 57 3.25 4.54 4.29
C ALA A 57 4.71 4.27 4.70
N GLU A 58 4.94 3.83 5.94
CA GLU A 58 6.25 3.38 6.41
C GLU A 58 6.73 2.13 5.68
N TYR A 59 5.86 1.14 5.48
CA TYR A 59 6.19 -0.01 4.64
C TYR A 59 6.57 0.44 3.23
N ALA A 60 5.76 1.31 2.62
CA ALA A 60 5.99 1.76 1.25
C ALA A 60 7.35 2.47 1.09
N THR A 61 7.61 3.48 1.91
CA THR A 61 8.85 4.28 1.81
C THR A 61 10.09 3.44 2.13
N GLN A 62 10.07 2.63 3.19
CA GLN A 62 11.24 1.80 3.54
C GLN A 62 11.49 0.70 2.50
N LEU A 63 10.45 0.09 1.92
CA LEU A 63 10.62 -0.92 0.88
C LEU A 63 11.08 -0.30 -0.44
N ALA A 64 10.55 0.84 -0.85
CA ALA A 64 10.95 1.45 -2.11
C ALA A 64 12.43 1.89 -2.13
N HIS A 65 12.98 2.27 -0.97
CA HIS A 65 14.30 2.91 -0.88
C HIS A 65 15.37 2.08 -0.18
N SER A 66 15.07 0.83 0.21
CA SER A 66 16.08 -0.07 0.78
C SER A 66 16.62 -1.06 -0.24
N ASN A 67 17.78 -1.65 0.07
CA ASN A 67 18.50 -2.56 -0.80
C ASN A 67 17.99 -4.02 -0.75
N TRP A 68 16.70 -4.23 -0.48
CA TRP A 68 16.13 -5.58 -0.42
C TRP A 68 15.97 -6.23 -1.80
N HIS A 69 15.86 -5.42 -2.85
CA HIS A 69 15.78 -5.86 -4.24
C HIS A 69 16.65 -4.93 -5.13
N PRO A 70 17.41 -5.46 -6.10
CA PRO A 70 18.35 -4.65 -6.88
C PRO A 70 17.71 -3.82 -8.00
N ASN A 71 16.49 -4.15 -8.43
CA ASN A 71 15.70 -3.30 -9.33
C ASN A 71 14.79 -2.39 -8.50
N SER A 72 15.05 -1.08 -8.54
CA SER A 72 14.32 -0.05 -7.79
C SER A 72 12.87 0.11 -8.23
N ASP A 73 12.56 -0.08 -9.53
CA ASP A 73 11.19 0.05 -10.03
C ASP A 73 10.33 -1.09 -9.51
N LYS A 74 10.82 -2.34 -9.59
CA LYS A 74 10.14 -3.50 -8.99
C LYS A 74 10.02 -3.36 -7.46
N ALA A 75 11.04 -2.78 -6.81
CA ALA A 75 11.00 -2.52 -5.38
C ALA A 75 9.88 -1.52 -5.02
N ALA A 76 9.76 -0.43 -5.77
CA ALA A 76 8.72 0.57 -5.59
C ALA A 76 7.31 0.04 -5.91
N GLU A 77 7.17 -0.77 -6.95
CA GLU A 77 5.90 -1.44 -7.29
C GLU A 77 5.46 -2.41 -6.19
N THR A 78 6.38 -3.23 -5.69
CA THR A 78 6.12 -4.10 -4.54
C THR A 78 5.80 -3.29 -3.29
N ALA A 79 6.48 -2.17 -3.07
CA ALA A 79 6.25 -1.28 -1.94
C ALA A 79 4.84 -0.66 -1.99
N TYR A 80 4.40 -0.22 -3.17
CA TYR A 80 3.05 0.31 -3.36
C TYR A 80 1.99 -0.78 -3.16
N LEU A 81 2.19 -1.98 -3.71
CA LEU A 81 1.32 -3.13 -3.45
C LEU A 81 1.26 -3.46 -1.95
N THR A 82 2.39 -3.42 -1.25
CA THR A 82 2.47 -3.70 0.19
C THR A 82 1.71 -2.65 1.01
N CYS A 83 1.82 -1.37 0.62
CA CYS A 83 1.05 -0.27 1.21
C CYS A 83 -0.46 -0.54 1.11
N VAL A 84 -0.93 -0.79 -0.11
CA VAL A 84 -2.35 -1.04 -0.39
C VAL A 84 -2.83 -2.34 0.26
N LEU A 85 -2.00 -3.38 0.28
CA LEU A 85 -2.30 -4.63 0.99
C LEU A 85 -2.47 -4.39 2.49
N HIS A 86 -1.59 -3.60 3.11
CA HIS A 86 -1.72 -3.27 4.53
C HIS A 86 -3.03 -2.56 4.84
N LEU A 87 -3.44 -1.58 4.01
CA LEU A 87 -4.72 -0.88 4.16
C LEU A 87 -5.90 -1.84 4.01
N ASN A 88 -5.91 -2.65 2.95
CA ASN A 88 -6.98 -3.60 2.68
C ASN A 88 -7.19 -4.61 3.81
N ARG A 89 -6.13 -5.00 4.53
CA ARG A 89 -6.25 -5.87 5.70
C ARG A 89 -7.23 -5.32 6.73
N TYR A 90 -7.25 -4.00 6.92
CA TYR A 90 -8.15 -3.32 7.86
C TYR A 90 -9.49 -2.92 7.23
N GLY A 91 -9.85 -3.46 6.06
CA GLY A 91 -11.11 -3.14 5.38
C GLY A 91 -11.11 -1.80 4.62
N ILE A 92 -9.96 -1.15 4.48
CA ILE A 92 -9.78 0.08 3.71
C ILE A 92 -9.58 -0.31 2.24
N ASP A 93 -10.69 -0.33 1.50
CA ASP A 93 -10.74 -0.79 0.10
C ASP A 93 -10.05 0.21 -0.83
N MET A 94 -8.80 -0.09 -1.17
CA MET A 94 -7.99 0.66 -2.13
C MET A 94 -7.37 -0.30 -3.13
N ASP A 95 -7.15 0.18 -4.35
CA ASP A 95 -6.42 -0.52 -5.39
C ASP A 95 -5.10 0.19 -5.74
N CYS A 96 -4.35 -0.37 -6.69
CA CYS A 96 -3.08 0.19 -7.15
C CYS A 96 -3.24 1.05 -8.42
N SER A 97 -4.43 1.57 -8.69
CA SER A 97 -4.70 2.39 -9.90
C SER A 97 -4.18 3.83 -9.78
N HIS A 98 -3.89 4.31 -8.56
CA HIS A 98 -3.41 5.68 -8.32
C HIS A 98 -1.92 5.84 -8.62
N ARG A 99 -1.57 5.98 -9.91
CA ARG A 99 -0.18 6.16 -10.40
C ARG A 99 0.59 7.28 -9.71
N ASP A 100 -0.09 8.36 -9.30
CA ASP A 100 0.56 9.46 -8.59
C ASP A 100 1.11 9.04 -7.22
N LEU A 101 0.48 8.07 -6.55
CA LEU A 101 1.03 7.48 -5.32
C LEU A 101 2.28 6.64 -5.61
N LEU A 102 2.28 5.85 -6.69
CA LEU A 102 3.46 5.08 -7.10
C LEU A 102 4.65 6.01 -7.43
N LEU A 103 4.39 7.09 -8.16
CA LEU A 103 5.43 8.08 -8.48
C LEU A 103 5.99 8.73 -7.22
N MET A 104 5.13 9.06 -6.25
CA MET A 104 5.57 9.60 -4.98
C MET A 104 6.38 8.56 -4.16
N ILE A 105 6.00 7.28 -4.19
CA ILE A 105 6.78 6.19 -3.56
C ILE A 105 8.14 5.99 -4.22
N ARG A 106 8.28 6.25 -5.53
CA ARG A 106 9.58 6.19 -6.22
C ARG A 106 10.50 7.34 -5.85
N ASP A 107 9.96 8.50 -5.49
CA ASP A 107 10.74 9.66 -5.07
C ASP A 107 11.39 9.42 -3.70
N SER A 108 12.72 9.31 -3.67
CA SER A 108 13.52 9.08 -2.46
C SER A 108 13.39 10.15 -1.38
N TRP A 109 12.85 11.32 -1.72
CA TRP A 109 12.60 12.39 -0.75
C TRP A 109 11.24 12.28 -0.06
N THR A 110 10.37 11.38 -0.52
CA THR A 110 9.04 11.17 0.05
C THR A 110 9.14 10.65 1.47
N GLN A 111 8.62 11.43 2.40
CA GLN A 111 8.52 11.06 3.80
C GLN A 111 7.23 10.25 4.07
N PRO A 112 7.26 9.30 5.02
CA PRO A 112 6.11 8.45 5.34
C PRO A 112 4.84 9.27 5.69
N ASN A 113 4.98 10.35 6.46
CA ASN A 113 3.85 11.21 6.83
C ASN A 113 3.17 11.87 5.62
N LYS A 114 3.98 12.35 4.65
CA LYS A 114 3.46 12.95 3.41
C LYS A 114 2.70 11.89 2.60
N LEU A 115 3.27 10.70 2.46
CA LEU A 115 2.61 9.60 1.76
C LEU A 115 1.32 9.15 2.46
N ALA A 116 1.30 9.07 3.79
CA ALA A 116 0.11 8.70 4.56
C ALA A 116 -1.05 9.69 4.30
N VAL A 117 -0.79 11.00 4.37
CA VAL A 117 -1.79 12.05 4.11
C VAL A 117 -2.34 11.97 2.69
N HIS A 118 -1.47 11.80 1.70
CA HIS A 118 -1.89 11.71 0.29
C HIS A 118 -2.71 10.44 0.01
N THR A 119 -2.29 9.30 0.56
CA THR A 119 -3.02 8.03 0.43
C THR A 119 -4.39 8.11 1.10
N LEU A 120 -4.47 8.68 2.32
CA LEU A 120 -5.74 8.93 3.01
C LEU A 120 -6.65 9.85 2.20
N LYS A 121 -6.12 10.93 1.64
CA LYS A 121 -6.89 11.84 0.78
C LYS A 121 -7.49 11.13 -0.44
N LYS A 122 -6.73 10.21 -1.07
CA LYS A 122 -7.25 9.40 -2.18
C LYS A 122 -8.41 8.51 -1.73
N TYR A 123 -8.25 7.83 -0.59
CA TYR A 123 -9.30 7.00 -0.03
C TYR A 123 -10.57 7.79 0.30
N LEU A 124 -10.44 8.92 0.98
CA LEU A 124 -11.58 9.79 1.32
C LEU A 124 -12.30 10.31 0.08
N ASN A 125 -11.58 10.62 -1.00
CA ASN A 125 -12.19 11.00 -2.27
C ASN A 125 -13.00 9.86 -2.91
N SER A 126 -12.50 8.62 -2.82
CA SER A 126 -13.21 7.43 -3.30
C SER A 126 -14.50 7.18 -2.50
N ILE A 127 -14.47 7.35 -1.18
CA ILE A 127 -15.68 7.34 -0.33
C ILE A 127 -16.65 8.42 -0.78
N ALA A 128 -16.18 9.65 -0.92
CA ALA A 128 -17.03 10.79 -1.31
C ALA A 128 -17.74 10.53 -2.65
N ALA A 129 -17.03 9.97 -3.63
CA ALA A 129 -17.59 9.60 -4.93
C ALA A 129 -18.63 8.49 -4.81
N LYS A 130 -18.36 7.43 -4.02
CA LYS A 130 -19.28 6.30 -3.81
C LYS A 130 -20.60 6.73 -3.17
N TYR A 131 -20.55 7.66 -2.22
CA TYR A 131 -21.74 8.11 -1.48
C TYR A 131 -22.36 9.39 -2.05
N ASN A 132 -21.86 9.92 -3.16
CA ASN A 132 -22.28 11.20 -3.75
C ASN A 132 -22.23 12.38 -2.74
N GLN A 133 -21.23 12.36 -1.86
CA GLN A 133 -21.07 13.27 -0.71
C GLN A 133 -19.78 14.07 -0.81
N HIS A 134 -19.61 14.78 -1.93
CA HIS A 134 -18.40 15.55 -2.24
C HIS A 134 -18.08 16.70 -1.25
N CYS A 135 -19.00 17.08 -0.35
CA CYS A 135 -18.86 18.28 0.48
C CYS A 135 -18.81 18.04 2.01
N ARG A 136 -18.69 16.80 2.50
CA ARG A 136 -18.68 16.51 3.95
C ARG A 136 -17.45 15.72 4.38
N THR A 137 -16.31 16.40 4.44
CA THR A 137 -15.01 15.80 4.82
C THR A 137 -15.05 15.09 6.16
N ASN A 138 -15.72 15.66 7.17
CA ASN A 138 -15.86 15.02 8.48
C ASN A 138 -16.71 13.74 8.41
N LEU A 139 -17.81 13.77 7.66
CA LEU A 139 -18.65 12.58 7.46
C LEU A 139 -17.90 11.48 6.72
N ASN A 140 -17.09 11.83 5.72
CA ASN A 140 -16.24 10.86 5.02
C ASN A 140 -15.18 10.25 5.95
N PHE A 141 -14.64 11.04 6.89
CA PHE A 141 -13.70 10.54 7.89
C PHE A 141 -14.37 9.61 8.91
N GLU A 142 -15.55 9.97 9.42
CA GLU A 142 -16.33 9.11 10.32
C GLU A 142 -16.75 7.80 9.62
N VAL A 143 -17.18 7.86 8.36
CA VAL A 143 -17.48 6.67 7.55
C VAL A 143 -16.22 5.83 7.34
N ALA A 144 -15.07 6.45 7.05
CA ALA A 144 -13.80 5.76 6.89
C ALA A 144 -13.38 5.04 8.19
N ASP A 145 -13.43 5.75 9.33
CA ASP A 145 -13.03 5.23 10.63
C ASP A 145 -13.96 4.09 11.09
N SER A 146 -15.28 4.25 10.94
CA SER A 146 -16.26 3.19 11.23
C SER A 146 -16.17 1.98 10.29
N SER A 147 -15.49 2.11 9.15
CA SER A 147 -15.28 1.01 8.21
C SER A 147 -14.04 0.17 8.53
N VAL A 148 -13.22 0.58 9.51
CA VAL A 148 -12.04 -0.17 9.94
C VAL A 148 -12.46 -1.50 10.56
N ARG A 149 -11.82 -2.58 10.12
CA ARG A 149 -12.10 -3.97 10.56
C ARG A 149 -10.88 -4.63 11.16
N GLU A 150 -11.13 -5.71 11.91
CA GLU A 150 -10.06 -6.61 12.37
C GLU A 150 -9.25 -7.12 11.15
N PRO A 151 -7.91 -7.15 11.26
CA PRO A 151 -7.05 -7.40 10.11
C PRO A 151 -7.19 -8.83 9.56
N MET A 152 -7.31 -8.95 8.23
CA MET A 152 -7.35 -10.24 7.51
C MET A 152 -6.17 -11.17 7.83
N HIS A 153 -6.42 -12.49 7.77
CA HIS A 153 -5.45 -13.54 8.07
C HIS A 153 -4.52 -13.83 6.88
N CYS A 154 -3.34 -14.42 7.16
CA CYS A 154 -2.25 -14.58 6.17
C CYS A 154 -2.60 -15.30 4.86
N HIS A 155 -3.56 -16.23 4.85
CA HIS A 155 -3.96 -16.92 3.61
C HIS A 155 -4.73 -15.98 2.67
N GLU A 156 -5.53 -15.07 3.23
CA GLU A 156 -6.35 -14.13 2.47
C GLU A 156 -5.48 -13.05 1.81
N LEU A 157 -4.30 -12.78 2.40
CA LEU A 157 -3.32 -11.82 1.90
C LEU A 157 -2.74 -12.19 0.54
N ALA A 158 -2.46 -13.48 0.31
CA ALA A 158 -1.90 -13.93 -0.97
C ALA A 158 -2.92 -13.73 -2.11
N ASN A 159 -4.18 -14.10 -1.88
CA ASN A 159 -5.26 -13.89 -2.84
C ASN A 159 -5.55 -12.39 -3.05
N ALA A 160 -5.52 -11.59 -1.98
CA ALA A 160 -5.66 -10.14 -2.07
C ALA A 160 -4.52 -9.51 -2.88
N ALA A 161 -3.26 -9.91 -2.62
CA ALA A 161 -2.11 -9.41 -3.36
C ALA A 161 -2.19 -9.73 -4.87
N SER A 162 -2.61 -10.94 -5.24
CA SER A 162 -2.80 -11.32 -6.65
C SER A 162 -3.87 -10.47 -7.33
N ARG A 163 -5.03 -10.25 -6.70
CA ARG A 163 -6.09 -9.38 -7.25
C ARG A 163 -5.63 -7.93 -7.40
N LEU A 164 -4.93 -7.41 -6.39
CA LEU A 164 -4.39 -6.05 -6.44
C LEU A 164 -3.31 -5.90 -7.52
N ALA A 165 -2.50 -6.94 -7.74
CA ALA A 165 -1.51 -6.96 -8.82
C ALA A 165 -2.15 -6.83 -10.22
N GLU A 166 -3.40 -7.25 -10.41
CA GLU A 166 -4.12 -7.05 -11.67
C GLU A 166 -4.44 -5.57 -11.94
N SER A 167 -4.67 -4.77 -10.89
CA SER A 167 -4.97 -3.34 -11.02
C SER A 167 -3.77 -2.52 -11.53
N PHE A 168 -2.54 -2.97 -11.32
CA PHE A 168 -1.35 -2.38 -11.95
C PHE A 168 -1.40 -2.50 -13.48
N LYS A 169 -1.84 -3.65 -14.00
CA LYS A 169 -1.85 -3.97 -15.43
C LYS A 169 -2.93 -3.19 -16.20
N LEU A 170 -4.07 -2.89 -15.56
CA LEU A 170 -5.15 -2.09 -16.13
C LEU A 170 -4.77 -0.61 -16.30
N GLY A 171 -3.82 -0.12 -15.51
CA GLY A 171 -3.26 1.23 -15.69
C GLY A 171 -2.42 1.36 -16.96
N ASP A 172 -1.69 0.31 -17.37
CA ASP A 172 -0.82 0.33 -18.55
C ASP A 172 -1.61 0.25 -19.87
N SER A 173 -2.75 -0.44 -19.89
CA SER A 173 -3.57 -0.59 -21.10
C SER A 173 -4.41 0.65 -21.44
N ASN A 174 -4.74 1.50 -20.46
CA ASN A 174 -5.51 2.73 -20.72
C ASN A 174 -4.64 3.90 -21.22
N GLU A 175 -3.33 3.91 -20.96
CA GLU A 175 -2.43 4.94 -21.51
C GLU A 175 -2.00 4.67 -22.95
N GLN A 176 -2.06 3.42 -23.42
CA GLN A 176 -1.77 3.09 -24.84
C GLN A 176 -2.87 3.54 -25.81
N ASN A 177 -4.07 3.89 -25.32
CA ASN A 177 -5.17 4.37 -26.16
C ASN A 177 -5.27 5.91 -26.26
N LEU A 178 -4.43 6.65 -25.53
CA LEU A 178 -4.40 8.13 -25.59
C LEU A 178 -3.26 8.69 -26.45
N SER A 179 -2.46 7.84 -27.09
CA SER A 179 -1.32 8.26 -27.91
C SER A 179 -1.55 8.20 -29.43
N PHE A 180 -2.77 8.35 -29.94
CA PHE A 180 -2.98 8.59 -31.38
C PHE A 180 -4.23 9.43 -31.63
N SER A 181 -4.08 10.75 -31.57
CA SER A 181 -4.85 11.73 -32.35
C SER A 181 -4.09 13.07 -32.29
N LYS A 182 -3.14 13.23 -33.21
CA LYS A 182 -2.66 14.54 -33.66
C LYS A 182 -3.14 14.74 -35.09
#